data_AF-A0A9E0NNG8-F1
#
_entry.id   AF-A0A9E0NNG8-F1
#
_cell.length_a   1.000
_cell.length_b   1.000
_cell.length_c   1.000
_cell.angle_alpha   90.00
_cell.angle_beta   90.00
_cell.angle_gamma   90.00
#
_symmetry.space_group_name_H-M   'P 1'
#
loop_
_entity.id
_entity.type
_entity.pdbx_description
1 polymer ?
#
loop_
_entity_poly.entity_id
_entity_poly.type
_entity_poly.pdbx_seq_one_letter_code
_entity_poly.pdbx_strand_id
1 'polypeptide(L)'
;MSCFSMRRLTTQDADFPRQLTALLAFESATDDAIERQVEEILRRVRTEGDAAVLEYTRRFDHLEVSGVAALELPGQELAAAFAALPPAQRTALEQAASRIRLFHERQKAGSWEYEEAGGVRLGQKITPLDRVGLYVPGGKASYPSSVLMNALPAKVAGVRELIMVTPIPHGQKNPLVLAAAYLAGVDRLLTIGGAQAIAALAYGTQTIPQVDKIVGPGNAYVAAAKRRVFGTVGIDMVAGPSEILIIADASAHPDWIAMDMFAQAEHDELAQSILLTPEVALIEKVAASMERLLPDMPRRAVIEASLAQRGALVQTRDLAEACMLANRIAPEHLELAVADPRSLLDRIHHAGAIFLGHYTSESLGDYCAGPNHVLPTSGSARFSSPLGVYDFQKRSSLIEFSAKGARVLGQVAATLAHGEGLTAHARAAELRMQDTRVVWDESYGVGVANLDIQHRTLIDMVNYLSDFLASDAALDGVDATFDEIMTILSDYTRQHFTEEEAYMRATGYDGLAAHLLEHAAFIGRIDEFRQSVREGQRLTLTEVRALQEYLGHWVLNHIAKSDQRYRDHVRQSAAGA
;
A
#
# COMPACT_ATOMS: atom_id res chain seq x y z
N MET A 1 -35.59 19.37 40.83
CA MET A 1 -34.12 19.40 40.68
C MET A 1 -33.76 18.29 39.72
N SER A 2 -33.24 18.64 38.55
CA SER A 2 -32.80 17.65 37.55
C SER A 2 -31.73 16.75 38.17
N CYS A 3 -31.90 15.43 38.07
CA CYS A 3 -30.96 14.43 38.55
C CYS A 3 -29.83 14.16 37.53
N PHE A 4 -29.89 14.79 36.36
CA PHE A 4 -29.04 14.48 35.21
C PHE A 4 -27.91 15.51 35.09
N SER A 5 -26.70 15.12 35.50
CA SER A 5 -25.51 15.98 35.45
C SER A 5 -24.84 15.88 34.08
N MET A 6 -25.07 16.85 33.20
CA MET A 6 -24.36 16.99 31.92
C MET A 6 -23.93 18.44 31.70
N ARG A 7 -22.77 18.65 31.08
CA ARG A 7 -22.22 20.00 30.87
C ARG A 7 -23.09 20.78 29.89
N ARG A 8 -23.38 22.03 30.25
CA ARG A 8 -24.01 23.01 29.37
C ARG A 8 -23.00 24.13 29.12
N LEU A 9 -22.60 24.31 27.87
CA LEU A 9 -21.56 25.26 27.46
C LEU A 9 -22.15 26.26 26.46
N THR A 10 -21.57 27.46 26.38
CA THR A 10 -21.87 28.40 25.30
C THR A 10 -20.59 28.97 24.72
N THR A 11 -20.54 29.06 23.39
CA THR A 11 -19.40 29.63 22.63
C THR A 11 -19.15 31.10 22.92
N GLN A 12 -20.12 31.79 23.52
CA GLN A 12 -20.02 33.19 23.93
C GLN A 12 -19.19 33.37 25.21
N ASP A 13 -18.97 32.31 25.99
CA ASP A 13 -18.15 32.38 27.20
C ASP A 13 -16.67 32.52 26.85
N ALA A 14 -15.99 33.48 27.48
CA ALA A 14 -14.56 33.73 27.26
C ALA A 14 -13.67 32.49 27.54
N ASP A 15 -14.12 31.60 28.43
CA ASP A 15 -13.38 30.40 28.82
C ASP A 15 -13.80 29.13 28.04
N PHE A 16 -14.74 29.24 27.10
CA PHE A 16 -15.22 28.12 26.28
C PHE A 16 -14.07 27.36 25.58
N PRO A 17 -13.06 28.01 24.96
CA PRO A 17 -11.97 27.28 24.31
C PRO A 17 -11.21 26.35 25.26
N ARG A 18 -11.05 26.75 26.53
CA ARG A 18 -10.38 25.95 27.57
C ARG A 18 -11.29 24.81 28.04
N GLN A 19 -12.56 25.09 28.26
CA GLN A 19 -13.56 24.09 28.64
C GLN A 19 -13.72 22.99 27.58
N LEU A 20 -13.79 23.37 26.29
CA LEU A 20 -13.82 22.43 25.18
C LEU A 20 -12.53 21.60 25.12
N THR A 21 -11.36 22.23 25.29
CA THR A 21 -10.08 21.49 25.31
C THR A 21 -10.04 20.47 26.44
N ALA A 22 -10.53 20.82 27.63
CA ALA A 22 -10.62 19.89 28.76
C ALA A 22 -11.64 18.77 28.54
N LEU A 23 -12.75 19.05 27.84
CA LEU A 23 -13.76 18.05 27.50
C LEU A 23 -13.27 17.04 26.46
N LEU A 24 -12.49 17.51 25.48
CA LEU A 24 -11.91 16.70 24.40
C LEU A 24 -10.61 16.01 24.83
N ALA A 25 -10.00 16.44 25.94
CA ALA A 25 -8.80 15.83 26.47
C ALA A 25 -9.11 14.40 26.89
N PHE A 26 -8.78 13.45 26.02
CA PHE A 26 -8.55 12.08 26.42
C PHE A 26 -7.06 11.96 26.67
N GLU A 27 -6.68 11.94 27.95
CA GLU A 27 -5.40 11.35 28.28
C GLU A 27 -5.50 9.89 27.85
N SER A 28 -4.86 9.55 26.73
CA SER A 28 -4.31 8.22 26.56
C SER A 28 -3.20 8.07 27.60
N ALA A 29 -3.54 8.16 28.88
CA ALA A 29 -2.72 7.64 29.94
C ALA A 29 -2.62 6.16 29.62
N THR A 30 -1.63 5.83 28.79
CA THR A 30 -0.93 4.56 28.85
C THR A 30 -0.61 4.41 30.31
N ASP A 31 -1.48 3.71 31.02
CA ASP A 31 -1.16 3.22 32.33
C ASP A 31 0.16 2.47 32.12
N ASP A 32 1.25 3.02 32.65
CA ASP A 32 2.57 2.43 32.50
C ASP A 32 2.55 0.96 32.96
N ALA A 33 1.61 0.58 33.83
CA ALA A 33 1.35 -0.81 34.17
C ALA A 33 0.80 -1.63 32.99
N ILE A 34 -0.20 -1.12 32.25
CA ILE A 34 -0.72 -1.77 31.03
C ILE A 34 0.41 -1.91 30.01
N GLU A 35 1.18 -0.86 29.76
CA GLU A 35 2.28 -0.91 28.80
C GLU A 35 3.34 -1.96 29.17
N ARG A 36 3.76 -2.03 30.44
CA ARG A 36 4.70 -3.06 30.92
C ARG A 36 4.11 -4.48 30.82
N GLN A 37 2.83 -4.65 31.14
CA GLN A 37 2.18 -5.95 31.05
C GLN A 37 2.03 -6.42 29.61
N VAL A 38 1.64 -5.53 28.70
CA VAL A 38 1.54 -5.82 27.27
C VAL A 38 2.90 -6.17 26.70
N GLU A 39 3.95 -5.42 27.05
CA GLU A 39 5.32 -5.73 26.63
C GLU A 39 5.73 -7.16 27.00
N GLU A 40 5.46 -7.56 28.24
CA GLU A 40 5.78 -8.90 28.72
C GLU A 40 4.94 -9.97 28.00
N ILE A 41 3.65 -9.74 27.78
CA ILE A 41 2.78 -10.65 27.02
C ILE A 41 3.32 -10.84 25.60
N LEU A 42 3.62 -9.75 24.89
CA LEU A 42 4.16 -9.78 23.53
C LEU A 42 5.49 -10.53 23.48
N ARG A 43 6.40 -10.23 24.41
CA ARG A 43 7.72 -10.89 24.51
C ARG A 43 7.55 -12.39 24.70
N ARG A 44 6.71 -12.81 25.66
CA ARG A 44 6.50 -14.23 25.96
C ARG A 44 5.87 -14.97 24.79
N VAL A 45 4.83 -14.43 24.14
CA VAL A 45 4.25 -15.09 22.96
C VAL A 45 5.27 -15.19 21.82
N ARG A 46 6.11 -14.17 21.61
CA ARG A 46 7.17 -14.22 20.60
C ARG A 46 8.22 -15.30 20.87
N THR A 47 8.57 -15.55 22.14
CA THR A 47 9.63 -16.51 22.50
C THR A 47 9.11 -17.92 22.78
N GLU A 48 7.89 -18.05 23.30
CA GLU A 48 7.33 -19.31 23.81
C GLU A 48 6.19 -19.85 22.90
N GLY A 49 5.65 -19.02 22.00
CA GLY A 49 4.60 -19.40 21.05
C GLY A 49 3.31 -19.87 21.74
N ASP A 50 2.78 -21.01 21.30
CA ASP A 50 1.51 -21.60 21.73
C ASP A 50 1.40 -21.76 23.24
N ALA A 51 2.51 -22.06 23.93
CA ALA A 51 2.52 -22.23 25.38
C ALA A 51 2.09 -20.97 26.13
N ALA A 52 2.61 -19.80 25.72
CA ALA A 52 2.22 -18.52 26.32
C ALA A 52 0.77 -18.13 25.95
N VAL A 53 0.33 -18.44 24.72
CA VAL A 53 -1.06 -18.21 24.31
C VAL A 53 -2.03 -18.99 25.20
N LEU A 54 -1.75 -20.27 25.44
CA LEU A 54 -2.58 -21.12 26.31
C LEU A 54 -2.60 -20.63 27.76
N GLU A 55 -1.45 -20.20 28.29
CA GLU A 55 -1.37 -19.66 29.63
C GLU A 55 -2.25 -18.41 29.80
N TYR A 56 -2.13 -17.45 28.88
CA TYR A 56 -2.90 -16.20 28.97
C TYR A 56 -4.39 -16.41 28.69
N THR A 57 -4.75 -17.36 27.80
CA THR A 57 -6.15 -17.76 27.59
C THR A 57 -6.75 -18.35 28.86
N ARG A 58 -6.04 -19.27 29.54
CA ARG A 58 -6.48 -19.81 30.84
C ARG A 58 -6.58 -18.73 31.91
N ARG A 59 -5.64 -17.79 31.95
CA ARG A 59 -5.59 -16.73 32.96
C ARG A 59 -6.71 -15.70 32.81
N PHE A 60 -6.95 -15.23 31.59
CA PHE A 60 -7.84 -14.09 31.33
C PHE A 60 -9.23 -14.51 30.87
N ASP A 61 -9.33 -15.59 30.08
CA ASP A 61 -10.61 -16.09 29.57
C ASP A 61 -11.13 -17.26 30.42
N HIS A 62 -10.38 -17.72 31.43
CA HIS A 62 -10.75 -18.85 32.29
C HIS A 62 -11.14 -20.11 31.49
N LEU A 63 -10.47 -20.31 30.35
CA LEU A 63 -10.70 -21.41 29.43
C LEU A 63 -9.45 -22.30 29.39
N GLU A 64 -9.61 -23.56 29.75
CA GLU A 64 -8.54 -24.55 29.74
C GLU A 64 -8.79 -25.57 28.61
N VAL A 65 -7.80 -25.75 27.74
CA VAL A 65 -7.85 -26.65 26.59
C VAL A 65 -6.52 -27.39 26.44
N SER A 66 -6.54 -28.49 25.69
CA SER A 66 -5.36 -29.36 25.50
C SER A 66 -4.27 -28.76 24.60
N GLY A 67 -4.58 -27.74 23.80
CA GLY A 67 -3.64 -27.10 22.88
C GLY A 67 -4.28 -25.99 22.06
N VAL A 68 -3.48 -25.16 21.37
CA VAL A 68 -3.99 -24.02 20.58
C VAL A 68 -4.89 -24.47 19.44
N ALA A 69 -4.64 -25.64 18.84
CA ALA A 69 -5.52 -26.22 17.82
C ALA A 69 -6.95 -26.46 18.32
N ALA A 70 -7.15 -26.71 19.62
CA ALA A 70 -8.48 -26.86 20.22
C ALA A 70 -9.22 -25.52 20.42
N LEU A 71 -8.52 -24.39 20.27
CA LEU A 71 -9.13 -23.06 20.29
C LEU A 71 -9.67 -22.65 18.91
N GLU A 72 -9.35 -23.39 17.85
CA GLU A 72 -9.89 -23.13 16.51
C GLU A 72 -11.26 -23.79 16.35
N LEU A 73 -12.27 -22.99 15.97
CA LEU A 73 -13.61 -23.51 15.72
C LEU A 73 -13.71 -24.06 14.29
N PRO A 74 -14.21 -25.29 14.10
CA PRO A 74 -14.43 -25.84 12.76
C PRO A 74 -15.45 -25.02 11.98
N GLY A 75 -15.23 -24.84 10.67
CA GLY A 75 -16.18 -24.11 9.81
C GLY A 75 -17.60 -24.68 9.80
N GLN A 76 -17.76 -25.99 10.06
CA GLN A 76 -19.07 -26.63 10.22
C GLN A 76 -19.84 -26.08 11.43
N GLU A 77 -19.16 -25.73 12.51
CA GLU A 77 -19.78 -25.13 13.69
C GLU A 77 -20.30 -23.72 13.38
N LEU A 78 -19.55 -22.94 12.59
CA LEU A 78 -19.97 -21.60 12.16
C LEU A 78 -21.20 -21.67 11.23
N ALA A 79 -21.19 -22.62 10.29
CA ALA A 79 -22.33 -22.89 9.41
C ALA A 79 -23.57 -23.34 10.19
N ALA A 80 -23.40 -24.21 11.19
CA ALA A 80 -24.48 -24.64 12.07
C ALA A 80 -25.06 -23.49 12.89
N ALA A 81 -24.21 -22.59 13.42
CA ALA A 81 -24.66 -21.39 14.13
C ALA A 81 -25.53 -20.50 13.24
N PHE A 82 -25.11 -20.27 11.98
CA PHE A 82 -25.90 -19.51 11.00
C PHE A 82 -27.25 -20.19 10.68
N ALA A 83 -27.25 -21.51 10.46
CA ALA A 83 -28.44 -22.29 10.16
C ALA A 83 -29.41 -22.43 11.36
N ALA A 84 -28.92 -22.22 12.59
CA ALA A 84 -29.73 -22.23 13.81
C ALA A 84 -30.30 -20.85 14.18
N LEU A 85 -29.87 -19.77 13.53
CA LEU A 85 -30.37 -18.42 13.85
C LEU A 85 -31.89 -18.32 13.63
N PRO A 86 -32.61 -17.60 14.51
CA PRO A 86 -33.99 -17.18 14.26
C PRO A 86 -34.11 -16.48 12.90
N PRO A 87 -35.21 -16.70 12.13
CA PRO A 87 -35.35 -16.16 10.78
C PRO A 87 -35.14 -14.64 10.67
N ALA A 88 -35.62 -13.88 11.64
CA ALA A 88 -35.46 -12.42 11.68
C ALA A 88 -33.99 -12.00 11.83
N GLN A 89 -33.23 -12.66 12.71
CA GLN A 89 -31.80 -12.37 12.91
C GLN A 89 -30.98 -12.76 11.68
N ARG A 90 -31.27 -13.92 11.08
CA ARG A 90 -30.61 -14.35 9.84
C ARG A 90 -30.82 -13.35 8.71
N THR A 91 -32.08 -12.97 8.49
CA THR A 91 -32.45 -12.01 7.43
C THR A 91 -31.77 -10.66 7.64
N ALA A 92 -31.75 -10.15 8.87
CA ALA A 92 -31.08 -8.89 9.19
C ALA A 92 -29.57 -8.96 8.92
N LEU A 93 -28.92 -10.07 9.30
CA LEU A 93 -27.49 -10.27 9.09
C LEU A 93 -27.14 -10.39 7.60
N GLU A 94 -27.94 -11.11 6.82
CA GLU A 94 -27.82 -11.22 5.36
C GLU A 94 -27.98 -9.85 4.67
N GLN A 95 -28.98 -9.07 5.09
CA GLN A 95 -29.21 -7.73 4.55
C GLN A 95 -28.05 -6.79 4.87
N ALA A 96 -27.57 -6.77 6.12
CA ALA A 96 -26.41 -5.99 6.52
C ALA A 96 -25.18 -6.37 5.68
N ALA A 97 -24.87 -7.67 5.60
CA ALA A 97 -23.72 -8.15 4.84
C ALA A 97 -23.78 -7.80 3.35
N SER A 98 -24.97 -7.91 2.74
CA SER A 98 -25.20 -7.54 1.35
C SER A 98 -24.94 -6.05 1.11
N ARG A 99 -25.47 -5.18 1.98
CA ARG A 99 -25.29 -3.72 1.86
C ARG A 99 -23.85 -3.28 2.08
N ILE A 100 -23.17 -3.85 3.08
CA ILE A 100 -21.75 -3.59 3.36
C ILE A 100 -20.89 -4.01 2.17
N ARG A 101 -21.10 -5.23 1.64
CA ARG A 101 -20.37 -5.73 0.47
C ARG A 101 -20.56 -4.81 -0.74
N LEU A 102 -21.82 -4.46 -1.05
CA LEU A 102 -22.16 -3.60 -2.19
C LEU A 102 -21.51 -2.21 -2.08
N PHE A 103 -21.42 -1.63 -0.88
CA PHE A 103 -20.71 -0.37 -0.68
C PHE A 103 -19.22 -0.51 -0.95
N HIS A 104 -18.57 -1.51 -0.36
CA HIS A 104 -17.12 -1.71 -0.45
C HIS A 104 -16.68 -2.14 -1.85
N GLU A 105 -17.50 -2.84 -2.62
CA GLU A 105 -17.19 -3.18 -4.03
C GLU A 105 -16.91 -1.93 -4.89
N ARG A 106 -17.50 -0.79 -4.56
CA ARG A 106 -17.26 0.50 -5.24
C ARG A 106 -15.91 1.13 -4.88
N GLN A 107 -15.28 0.72 -3.78
CA GLN A 107 -14.00 1.27 -3.33
C GLN A 107 -12.79 0.58 -3.96
N LYS A 108 -13.00 -0.54 -4.68
CA LYS A 108 -11.90 -1.35 -5.21
C LYS A 108 -11.11 -0.60 -6.28
N ALA A 109 -9.85 -0.30 -5.99
CA ALA A 109 -8.94 0.32 -6.93
C ALA A 109 -8.29 -0.73 -7.86
N GLY A 110 -8.09 -0.37 -9.13
CA GLY A 110 -7.38 -1.18 -10.13
C GLY A 110 -5.95 -0.71 -10.36
N SER A 111 -5.08 -1.63 -10.81
CA SER A 111 -3.75 -1.29 -11.31
C SER A 111 -3.85 -0.43 -12.58
N TRP A 112 -2.88 0.43 -12.80
CA TRP A 112 -2.80 1.29 -13.98
C TRP A 112 -1.35 1.48 -14.43
N GLU A 113 -1.16 1.73 -15.72
CA GLU A 113 0.13 2.05 -16.35
C GLU A 113 -0.10 3.09 -17.45
N TYR A 114 0.93 3.90 -17.73
CA TYR A 114 0.98 4.79 -18.89
C TYR A 114 2.39 4.80 -19.48
N GLU A 115 2.46 5.12 -20.77
CA GLU A 115 3.72 5.23 -21.50
C GLU A 115 3.97 6.68 -21.90
N GLU A 116 5.19 7.15 -21.65
CA GLU A 116 5.67 8.48 -22.02
C GLU A 116 6.49 8.43 -23.31
N ALA A 117 6.68 9.61 -23.92
CA ALA A 117 7.58 9.74 -25.06
C ALA A 117 9.00 9.28 -24.69
N GLY A 118 9.62 8.51 -25.59
CA GLY A 118 10.97 7.98 -25.35
C GLY A 118 11.00 6.58 -24.71
N GLY A 119 9.85 5.90 -24.62
CA GLY A 119 9.76 4.50 -24.19
C GLY A 119 10.00 4.34 -22.70
N VAL A 120 9.39 5.21 -21.89
CA VAL A 120 9.36 5.09 -20.43
C VAL A 120 7.95 4.68 -20.05
N ARG A 121 7.81 3.59 -19.32
CA ARG A 121 6.51 3.09 -18.84
C ARG A 121 6.47 3.13 -17.33
N LEU A 122 5.49 3.86 -16.81
CA LEU A 122 5.29 4.07 -15.39
C LEU A 122 3.90 3.59 -14.99
N GLY A 123 3.76 3.14 -13.75
CA GLY A 123 2.49 2.62 -13.29
C GLY A 123 2.41 2.37 -11.80
N GLN A 124 1.26 1.84 -11.41
CA GLN A 124 1.00 1.37 -10.06
C GLN A 124 0.29 0.02 -10.13
N LYS A 125 0.94 -0.99 -9.56
CA LYS A 125 0.33 -2.30 -9.32
C LYS A 125 -0.36 -2.30 -7.97
N ILE A 126 -1.66 -2.61 -7.96
CA ILE A 126 -2.46 -2.80 -6.75
C ILE A 126 -2.62 -4.31 -6.51
N THR A 127 -2.35 -4.76 -5.29
CA THR A 127 -2.45 -6.19 -4.91
C THR A 127 -3.04 -6.30 -3.51
N PRO A 128 -3.99 -7.22 -3.25
CA PRO A 128 -4.48 -7.46 -1.90
C PRO A 128 -3.36 -7.99 -0.98
N LEU A 129 -3.56 -7.86 0.33
CA LEU A 129 -2.72 -8.53 1.33
C LEU A 129 -2.93 -10.04 1.26
N ASP A 130 -1.89 -10.81 1.61
CA ASP A 130 -1.97 -12.27 1.56
C ASP A 130 -2.74 -12.80 2.76
N ARG A 131 -2.41 -12.31 3.97
CA ARG A 131 -3.06 -12.73 5.21
C ARG A 131 -3.38 -11.57 6.14
N VAL A 132 -4.58 -11.57 6.70
CA VAL A 132 -5.04 -10.52 7.62
C VAL A 132 -5.62 -11.13 8.89
N GLY A 133 -5.25 -10.56 10.04
CA GLY A 133 -5.84 -10.85 11.33
C GLY A 133 -6.98 -9.89 11.67
N LEU A 134 -8.12 -10.42 12.09
CA LEU A 134 -9.28 -9.66 12.55
C LEU A 134 -9.47 -9.92 14.06
N TYR A 135 -9.28 -8.89 14.87
CA TYR A 135 -9.63 -8.93 16.29
C TYR A 135 -11.08 -8.51 16.50
N VAL A 136 -11.89 -9.37 17.11
CA VAL A 136 -13.28 -9.07 17.49
C VAL A 136 -13.42 -9.19 19.00
N PRO A 137 -13.82 -8.12 19.72
CA PRO A 137 -14.08 -8.19 21.15
C PRO A 137 -15.09 -9.28 21.51
N GLY A 138 -14.91 -9.88 22.69
CA GLY A 138 -15.74 -10.97 23.21
C GLY A 138 -16.31 -10.68 24.60
N GLY A 139 -16.96 -11.67 25.20
CA GLY A 139 -17.63 -11.52 26.50
C GLY A 139 -18.83 -10.58 26.42
N LYS A 140 -18.83 -9.50 27.23
CA LYS A 140 -19.93 -8.52 27.29
C LYS A 140 -20.03 -7.62 26.04
N ALA A 141 -18.98 -7.58 25.21
CA ALA A 141 -18.87 -6.73 24.03
C ALA A 141 -18.80 -7.57 22.72
N SER A 142 -19.69 -8.55 22.58
CA SER A 142 -19.66 -9.49 21.45
C SER A 142 -20.52 -9.01 20.29
N TYR A 143 -19.91 -8.30 19.33
CA TYR A 143 -20.62 -7.57 18.27
C TYR A 143 -20.55 -8.27 16.89
N PRO A 144 -21.66 -8.80 16.36
CA PRO A 144 -21.67 -9.40 15.02
C PRO A 144 -21.50 -8.36 13.90
N SER A 145 -21.92 -7.11 14.11
CA SER A 145 -21.71 -5.99 13.18
C SER A 145 -20.22 -5.77 12.93
N SER A 146 -19.41 -5.74 13.99
CA SER A 146 -17.95 -5.57 13.87
C SER A 146 -17.28 -6.70 13.10
N VAL A 147 -17.81 -7.93 13.16
CA VAL A 147 -17.33 -9.02 12.30
C VAL A 147 -17.54 -8.68 10.83
N LEU A 148 -18.77 -8.31 10.45
CA LEU A 148 -19.11 -7.98 9.06
C LEU A 148 -18.29 -6.78 8.56
N MET A 149 -18.21 -5.72 9.36
CA MET A 149 -17.55 -4.47 9.00
C MET A 149 -16.04 -4.63 8.82
N ASN A 150 -15.39 -5.54 9.55
CA ASN A 150 -13.97 -5.81 9.32
C ASN A 150 -13.72 -6.84 8.21
N ALA A 151 -14.51 -7.91 8.15
CA ALA A 151 -14.25 -9.05 7.27
C ALA A 151 -14.65 -8.80 5.82
N LEU A 152 -15.80 -8.16 5.57
CA LEU A 152 -16.32 -7.97 4.22
C LEU A 152 -15.41 -7.09 3.34
N PRO A 153 -14.86 -5.96 3.80
CA PRO A 153 -13.93 -5.16 2.99
C PRO A 153 -12.65 -5.94 2.63
N ALA A 154 -12.13 -6.76 3.56
CA ALA A 154 -10.98 -7.62 3.32
C ALA A 154 -11.28 -8.66 2.21
N LYS A 155 -12.46 -9.28 2.25
CA LYS A 155 -12.88 -10.21 1.19
C LYS A 155 -13.13 -9.53 -0.15
N VAL A 156 -13.69 -8.33 -0.16
CA VAL A 156 -13.86 -7.52 -1.39
C VAL A 156 -12.51 -7.15 -2.01
N ALA A 157 -11.53 -6.79 -1.17
CA ALA A 157 -10.15 -6.53 -1.61
C ALA A 157 -9.52 -7.76 -2.28
N GLY A 158 -9.88 -8.95 -1.83
CA GLY A 158 -9.35 -10.23 -2.31
C GLY A 158 -8.25 -10.80 -1.41
N VAL A 159 -8.28 -10.51 -0.11
CA VAL A 159 -7.38 -11.12 0.88
C VAL A 159 -7.54 -12.64 0.83
N ARG A 160 -6.41 -13.36 0.74
CA ARG A 160 -6.41 -14.82 0.52
C ARG A 160 -6.76 -15.59 1.78
N GLU A 161 -6.25 -15.18 2.93
CA GLU A 161 -6.52 -15.82 4.22
C GLU A 161 -6.87 -14.78 5.30
N LEU A 162 -8.07 -14.90 5.85
CA LEU A 162 -8.61 -14.04 6.90
C LEU A 162 -8.77 -14.85 8.20
N ILE A 163 -7.96 -14.51 9.20
CA ILE A 163 -7.93 -15.16 10.50
C ILE A 163 -8.62 -14.26 11.52
N MET A 164 -9.76 -14.70 12.03
CA MET A 164 -10.47 -14.01 13.11
C MET A 164 -10.04 -14.55 14.47
N VAL A 165 -9.81 -13.66 15.42
CA VAL A 165 -9.60 -13.99 16.83
C VAL A 165 -10.68 -13.33 17.68
N THR A 166 -11.31 -14.08 18.58
CA THR A 166 -12.29 -13.55 19.52
C THR A 166 -12.26 -14.36 20.82
N PRO A 167 -12.12 -13.73 22.00
CA PRO A 167 -12.12 -14.48 23.26
C PRO A 167 -13.52 -15.01 23.57
N ILE A 168 -13.59 -16.23 24.12
CA ILE A 168 -14.83 -16.81 24.68
C ILE A 168 -14.67 -17.05 26.19
N PRO A 169 -14.78 -16.01 27.04
CA PRO A 169 -14.63 -16.20 28.47
C PRO A 169 -15.54 -17.31 29.00
N HIS A 170 -14.98 -18.24 29.77
CA HIS A 170 -15.65 -19.44 30.28
C HIS A 170 -16.25 -20.35 29.20
N GLY A 171 -15.76 -20.29 27.96
CA GLY A 171 -16.29 -21.08 26.84
C GLY A 171 -17.60 -20.57 26.26
N GLN A 172 -18.05 -19.37 26.64
CA GLN A 172 -19.34 -18.82 26.20
C GLN A 172 -19.25 -18.28 24.77
N LYS A 173 -19.94 -18.94 23.84
CA LYS A 173 -20.00 -18.56 22.43
C LYS A 173 -21.23 -17.69 22.15
N ASN A 174 -21.07 -16.70 21.27
CA ASN A 174 -22.19 -15.92 20.73
C ASN A 174 -22.58 -16.47 19.34
N PRO A 175 -23.75 -17.12 19.19
CA PRO A 175 -24.16 -17.70 17.90
C PRO A 175 -24.22 -16.67 16.76
N LEU A 176 -24.56 -15.41 17.06
CA LEU A 176 -24.69 -14.37 16.06
C LEU A 176 -23.32 -13.91 15.52
N VAL A 177 -22.28 -13.92 16.36
CA VAL A 177 -20.89 -13.66 15.95
C VAL A 177 -20.35 -14.80 15.08
N LEU A 178 -20.60 -16.06 15.47
CA LEU A 178 -20.20 -17.22 14.66
C LEU A 178 -20.88 -17.23 13.30
N ALA A 179 -22.18 -16.91 13.28
CA ALA A 179 -22.96 -16.78 12.06
C ALA A 179 -22.46 -15.63 11.17
N ALA A 180 -22.06 -14.49 11.75
CA ALA A 180 -21.48 -13.38 11.02
C ALA A 180 -20.12 -13.75 10.41
N ALA A 181 -19.29 -14.50 11.14
CA ALA A 181 -18.00 -14.98 10.64
C ALA A 181 -18.17 -15.93 9.45
N TYR A 182 -19.12 -16.86 9.54
CA TYR A 182 -19.49 -17.73 8.43
C TYR A 182 -19.95 -16.93 7.21
N LEU A 183 -20.92 -16.03 7.40
CA LEU A 183 -21.50 -15.24 6.31
C LEU A 183 -20.48 -14.31 5.64
N ALA A 184 -19.56 -13.73 6.42
CA ALA A 184 -18.49 -12.89 5.91
C ALA A 184 -17.36 -13.68 5.25
N GLY A 185 -17.35 -15.00 5.37
CA GLY A 185 -16.37 -15.90 4.75
C GLY A 185 -15.03 -15.94 5.47
N VAL A 186 -14.99 -15.71 6.80
CA VAL A 186 -13.77 -15.88 7.60
C VAL A 186 -13.19 -17.29 7.40
N ASP A 187 -11.88 -17.39 7.15
CA ASP A 187 -11.24 -18.67 6.79
C ASP A 187 -10.87 -19.48 8.03
N ARG A 188 -10.43 -18.80 9.09
CA ARG A 188 -10.09 -19.42 10.39
C ARG A 188 -10.60 -18.58 11.54
N LEU A 189 -11.18 -19.22 12.57
CA LEU A 189 -11.65 -18.53 13.78
C LEU A 189 -11.02 -19.18 15.01
N LEU A 190 -10.19 -18.42 15.71
CA LEU A 190 -9.57 -18.84 16.98
C LEU A 190 -10.19 -18.12 18.17
N THR A 191 -10.40 -18.87 19.23
CA THR A 191 -11.13 -18.43 20.41
C THR A 191 -10.21 -17.82 21.48
N ILE A 192 -9.35 -16.90 21.03
CA ILE A 192 -8.37 -16.18 21.85
C ILE A 192 -8.59 -14.66 21.77
N GLY A 193 -8.24 -13.93 22.83
CA GLY A 193 -8.34 -12.46 22.87
C GLY A 193 -7.13 -11.75 23.43
N GLY A 194 -7.30 -10.48 23.78
CA GLY A 194 -6.29 -9.66 24.46
C GLY A 194 -4.99 -9.44 23.69
N ALA A 195 -3.95 -8.99 24.41
CA ALA A 195 -2.63 -8.75 23.84
C ALA A 195 -1.95 -10.03 23.34
N GLN A 196 -2.28 -11.19 23.92
CA GLN A 196 -1.75 -12.49 23.49
C GLN A 196 -2.24 -12.88 22.09
N ALA A 197 -3.49 -12.57 21.74
CA ALA A 197 -4.01 -12.80 20.38
C ALA A 197 -3.34 -11.89 19.35
N ILE A 198 -3.14 -10.60 19.70
CA ILE A 198 -2.40 -9.66 18.86
C ILE A 198 -0.96 -10.13 18.64
N ALA A 199 -0.29 -10.59 19.70
CA ALA A 199 1.07 -11.14 19.60
C ALA A 199 1.12 -12.38 18.70
N ALA A 200 0.18 -13.30 18.86
CA ALA A 200 0.12 -14.54 18.08
C ALA A 200 -0.08 -14.25 16.59
N LEU A 201 -0.94 -13.30 16.23
CA LEU A 201 -1.13 -12.85 14.85
C LEU A 201 0.11 -12.11 14.32
N ALA A 202 0.75 -11.28 15.14
CA ALA A 202 1.86 -10.42 14.71
C ALA A 202 3.19 -11.17 14.53
N TYR A 203 3.46 -12.18 15.36
CA TYR A 203 4.73 -12.91 15.34
C TYR A 203 4.58 -14.33 14.78
N GLY A 204 3.36 -14.84 14.71
CA GLY A 204 3.10 -16.26 14.50
C GLY A 204 3.45 -17.10 15.73
N THR A 205 2.91 -18.32 15.75
CA THR A 205 3.21 -19.40 16.69
C THR A 205 3.36 -20.70 15.91
N GLN A 206 3.47 -21.83 16.60
CA GLN A 206 3.50 -23.16 15.98
C GLN A 206 2.19 -23.49 15.25
N THR A 207 1.05 -22.97 15.74
CA THR A 207 -0.30 -23.24 15.20
C THR A 207 -0.89 -22.04 14.43
N ILE A 208 -0.56 -20.81 14.83
CA ILE A 208 -1.13 -19.58 14.29
C ILE A 208 -0.10 -18.93 13.37
N PRO A 209 -0.35 -18.82 12.06
CA PRO A 209 0.61 -18.21 11.17
C PRO A 209 0.63 -16.69 11.37
N GLN A 210 1.80 -16.08 11.14
CA GLN A 210 1.94 -14.63 11.11
C GLN A 210 1.08 -14.01 10.00
N VAL A 211 0.41 -12.89 10.29
CA VAL A 211 -0.39 -12.11 9.33
C VAL A 211 0.34 -10.85 8.85
N ASP A 212 -0.09 -10.26 7.73
CA ASP A 212 0.51 -9.03 7.20
C ASP A 212 -0.05 -7.76 7.89
N LYS A 213 -1.32 -7.79 8.29
CA LYS A 213 -2.03 -6.68 8.94
C LYS A 213 -3.03 -7.19 9.97
N ILE A 214 -3.19 -6.46 11.07
CA ILE A 214 -4.20 -6.72 12.10
C ILE A 214 -5.20 -5.55 12.13
N VAL A 215 -6.49 -5.86 12.05
CA VAL A 215 -7.57 -4.88 12.12
C VAL A 215 -8.57 -5.21 13.23
N GLY A 216 -9.38 -4.23 13.61
CA GLY A 216 -10.46 -4.38 14.58
C GLY A 216 -10.17 -3.67 15.91
N PRO A 217 -11.21 -3.11 16.55
CA PRO A 217 -11.08 -2.39 17.81
C PRO A 217 -10.91 -3.36 18.99
N GLY A 218 -10.38 -2.86 20.10
CA GLY A 218 -10.27 -3.63 21.33
C GLY A 218 -10.02 -2.73 22.53
N ASN A 219 -9.94 -3.34 23.71
CA ASN A 219 -9.67 -2.61 24.95
C ASN A 219 -8.24 -2.03 24.98
N ALA A 220 -7.90 -1.34 26.07
CA ALA A 220 -6.58 -0.72 26.27
C ALA A 220 -5.38 -1.66 26.04
N TYR A 221 -5.49 -2.95 26.43
CA TYR A 221 -4.41 -3.93 26.22
C TYR A 221 -4.22 -4.27 24.74
N VAL A 222 -5.32 -4.42 24.00
CA VAL A 222 -5.30 -4.68 22.55
C VAL A 222 -4.76 -3.45 21.81
N ALA A 223 -5.21 -2.25 22.18
CA ALA A 223 -4.73 -0.99 21.61
C ALA A 223 -3.22 -0.81 21.83
N ALA A 224 -2.72 -1.03 23.05
CA ALA A 224 -1.30 -0.99 23.37
C ALA A 224 -0.50 -2.08 22.62
N ALA A 225 -1.05 -3.30 22.51
CA ALA A 225 -0.40 -4.38 21.77
C ALA A 225 -0.27 -4.04 20.28
N LYS A 226 -1.35 -3.54 19.64
CA LYS A 226 -1.36 -3.10 18.24
C LYS A 226 -0.31 -2.01 17.99
N ARG A 227 -0.22 -1.02 18.88
CA ARG A 227 0.79 0.04 18.80
C ARG A 227 2.21 -0.51 18.80
N ARG A 228 2.49 -1.51 19.65
CA ARG A 228 3.84 -2.11 19.78
C ARG A 228 4.23 -3.04 18.64
N VAL A 229 3.26 -3.71 18.01
CA VAL A 229 3.53 -4.60 16.87
C VAL A 229 3.54 -3.87 15.52
N PHE A 230 3.11 -2.61 15.49
CA PHE A 230 3.16 -1.79 14.28
C PHE A 230 4.60 -1.69 13.75
N GLY A 231 4.76 -1.94 12.44
CA GLY A 231 6.07 -2.04 11.78
C GLY A 231 6.59 -3.47 11.64
N THR A 232 6.16 -4.40 12.52
CA THR A 232 6.26 -5.84 12.26
C THR A 232 5.10 -6.29 11.38
N VAL A 233 3.89 -5.81 11.69
CA VAL A 233 2.69 -5.96 10.88
C VAL A 233 2.03 -4.59 10.69
N GLY A 234 1.19 -4.47 9.65
CA GLY A 234 0.30 -3.32 9.54
C GLY A 234 -0.76 -3.33 10.64
N ILE A 235 -1.26 -2.16 11.00
CA ILE A 235 -2.51 -2.00 11.76
C ILE A 235 -3.42 -1.02 11.00
N ASP A 236 -4.73 -1.11 11.23
CA ASP A 236 -5.71 -0.10 10.79
C ASP A 236 -5.49 1.23 11.53
N MET A 237 -5.72 1.23 12.84
CA MET A 237 -5.59 2.38 13.72
C MET A 237 -5.55 1.92 15.18
N VAL A 238 -5.13 2.82 16.07
CA VAL A 238 -5.26 2.63 17.51
C VAL A 238 -6.56 3.30 17.93
N ALA A 239 -7.61 2.50 18.15
CA ALA A 239 -8.91 3.01 18.55
C ALA A 239 -8.85 3.66 19.93
N GLY A 240 -9.39 4.87 20.04
CA GLY A 240 -9.77 5.53 21.28
C GLY A 240 -11.23 5.22 21.64
N PRO A 241 -11.76 5.90 22.68
CA PRO A 241 -13.19 5.86 23.00
C PRO A 241 -14.03 6.34 21.82
N SER A 242 -15.24 5.79 21.70
CA SER A 242 -16.17 6.10 20.61
C SER A 242 -16.93 7.40 20.85
N GLU A 243 -17.25 8.14 19.78
CA GLU A 243 -17.67 9.55 19.85
C GLU A 243 -18.75 9.92 18.81
N ILE A 244 -19.82 10.60 19.26
CA ILE A 244 -20.83 11.22 18.40
C ILE A 244 -20.88 12.73 18.62
N LEU A 245 -20.91 13.47 17.51
CA LEU A 245 -21.18 14.90 17.47
C LEU A 245 -22.42 15.17 16.64
N ILE A 246 -23.40 15.85 17.21
CA ILE A 246 -24.65 16.19 16.52
C ILE A 246 -24.71 17.69 16.32
N ILE A 247 -24.89 18.15 15.07
CA ILE A 247 -25.24 19.53 14.75
C ILE A 247 -26.74 19.57 14.45
N ALA A 248 -27.49 20.38 15.20
CA ALA A 248 -28.95 20.45 15.07
C ALA A 248 -29.46 21.90 15.00
N ASP A 249 -30.55 22.10 14.27
CA ASP A 249 -31.31 23.35 14.21
C ASP A 249 -32.72 23.16 14.81
N ALA A 250 -33.57 24.18 14.71
CA ALA A 250 -34.89 24.17 15.32
C ALA A 250 -35.85 23.10 14.76
N SER A 251 -35.55 22.48 13.60
CA SER A 251 -36.39 21.43 13.03
C SER A 251 -36.11 20.04 13.62
N ALA A 252 -35.03 19.87 14.39
CA ALA A 252 -34.70 18.60 15.02
C ALA A 252 -35.72 18.17 16.08
N HIS A 253 -36.04 16.87 16.10
CA HIS A 253 -36.92 16.30 17.12
C HIS A 253 -36.12 15.98 18.40
N PRO A 254 -36.46 16.55 19.57
CA PRO A 254 -35.62 16.46 20.77
C PRO A 254 -35.46 15.03 21.29
N ASP A 255 -36.48 14.18 21.14
CA ASP A 255 -36.36 12.77 21.54
C ASP A 255 -35.39 11.98 20.66
N TRP A 256 -35.25 12.35 19.39
CA TRP A 256 -34.36 11.64 18.47
C TRP A 256 -32.92 11.97 18.82
N ILE A 257 -32.61 13.27 18.98
CA ILE A 257 -31.30 13.74 19.45
C ILE A 257 -30.92 13.10 20.80
N ALA A 258 -31.86 13.01 21.74
CA ALA A 258 -31.62 12.35 23.02
C ALA A 258 -31.27 10.85 22.85
N MET A 259 -31.97 10.13 21.96
CA MET A 259 -31.68 8.73 21.64
C MET A 259 -30.37 8.56 20.90
N ASP A 260 -30.03 9.42 19.96
CA ASP A 260 -28.75 9.35 19.22
C ASP A 260 -27.57 9.60 20.18
N MET A 261 -27.70 10.55 21.11
CA MET A 261 -26.71 10.74 22.18
C MET A 261 -26.59 9.53 23.11
N PHE A 262 -27.70 8.86 23.43
CA PHE A 262 -27.69 7.66 24.27
C PHE A 262 -27.12 6.45 23.54
N ALA A 263 -27.41 6.30 22.24
CA ALA A 263 -26.93 5.21 21.41
C ALA A 263 -25.40 5.14 21.45
N GLN A 264 -24.72 6.27 21.33
CA GLN A 264 -23.27 6.33 21.50
C GLN A 264 -22.84 6.10 22.96
N ALA A 265 -23.49 6.77 23.92
CA ALA A 265 -23.11 6.74 25.33
C ALA A 265 -23.28 5.36 25.99
N GLU A 266 -24.13 4.50 25.44
CA GLU A 266 -24.32 3.15 25.98
C GLU A 266 -23.17 2.21 25.63
N HIS A 267 -22.30 2.51 24.67
CA HIS A 267 -21.19 1.63 24.31
C HIS A 267 -20.25 1.41 25.50
N ASP A 268 -19.76 2.50 26.09
CA ASP A 268 -18.72 2.51 27.11
C ASP A 268 -18.83 3.75 28.01
N GLU A 269 -18.38 3.64 29.26
CA GLU A 269 -18.38 4.74 30.24
C GLU A 269 -17.48 5.91 29.80
N LEU A 270 -16.52 5.66 28.90
CA LEU A 270 -15.63 6.65 28.31
C LEU A 270 -16.10 7.17 26.95
N ALA A 271 -17.25 6.72 26.42
CA ALA A 271 -17.81 7.25 25.19
C ALA A 271 -18.19 8.73 25.34
N GLN A 272 -18.25 9.47 24.23
CA GLN A 272 -18.54 10.90 24.23
C GLN A 272 -19.70 11.25 23.30
N SER A 273 -20.67 12.01 23.82
CA SER A 273 -21.80 12.52 23.05
C SER A 273 -21.94 14.03 23.21
N ILE A 274 -21.86 14.79 22.11
CA ILE A 274 -21.92 16.25 22.12
C ILE A 274 -23.00 16.75 21.16
N LEU A 275 -23.85 17.66 21.63
CA LEU A 275 -24.78 18.42 20.78
C LEU A 275 -24.25 19.85 20.57
N LEU A 276 -24.20 20.29 19.32
CA LEU A 276 -23.97 21.68 18.92
C LEU A 276 -25.25 22.25 18.30
N THR A 277 -25.75 23.37 18.81
CA THR A 277 -26.91 24.04 18.22
C THR A 277 -26.94 25.53 18.54
N PRO A 278 -27.42 26.40 17.62
CA PRO A 278 -27.71 27.79 17.97
C PRO A 278 -29.00 27.95 18.79
N GLU A 279 -29.83 26.90 18.85
CA GLU A 279 -31.18 26.97 19.39
C GLU A 279 -31.23 26.63 20.89
N VAL A 280 -31.23 27.65 21.75
CA VAL A 280 -31.36 27.48 23.21
C VAL A 280 -32.60 26.66 23.59
N ALA A 281 -33.72 26.89 22.89
CA ALA A 281 -34.95 26.15 23.14
C ALA A 281 -34.82 24.65 22.84
N LEU A 282 -33.97 24.26 21.88
CA LEU A 282 -33.71 22.85 21.58
C LEU A 282 -32.88 22.20 22.70
N ILE A 283 -31.87 22.88 23.23
CA ILE A 283 -31.04 22.39 24.35
C ILE A 283 -31.93 21.99 25.54
N GLU A 284 -32.87 22.84 25.94
CA GLU A 284 -33.77 22.54 27.06
C GLU A 284 -34.72 21.39 26.76
N LYS A 285 -35.23 21.31 25.52
CA LYS A 285 -36.11 20.20 25.10
C LYS A 285 -35.37 18.88 25.09
N VAL A 286 -34.14 18.84 24.57
CA VAL A 286 -33.29 17.62 24.55
C VAL A 286 -32.98 17.19 25.98
N ALA A 287 -32.60 18.12 26.87
CA ALA A 287 -32.35 17.78 28.28
C ALA A 287 -33.59 17.18 28.96
N ALA A 288 -34.79 17.75 28.72
CA ALA A 288 -36.04 17.20 29.23
C ALA A 288 -36.38 15.82 28.65
N SER A 289 -36.11 15.61 27.36
CA SER A 289 -36.25 14.29 26.72
C SER A 289 -35.30 13.27 27.32
N MET A 290 -34.05 13.63 27.58
CA MET A 290 -33.07 12.76 28.22
C MET A 290 -33.52 12.34 29.62
N GLU A 291 -33.98 13.28 30.46
CA GLU A 291 -34.52 12.96 31.79
C GLU A 291 -35.71 12.01 31.75
N ARG A 292 -36.57 12.16 30.73
CA ARG A 292 -37.76 11.33 30.56
C ARG A 292 -37.44 9.92 30.04
N LEU A 293 -36.48 9.80 29.13
CA LEU A 293 -36.19 8.55 28.40
C LEU A 293 -35.13 7.69 29.09
N LEU A 294 -34.20 8.29 29.84
CA LEU A 294 -33.10 7.57 30.50
C LEU A 294 -33.56 6.47 31.49
N PRO A 295 -34.64 6.64 32.28
CA PRO A 295 -35.11 5.60 33.19
C PRO A 295 -35.45 4.26 32.52
N ASP A 296 -35.83 4.30 31.24
CA ASP A 296 -36.23 3.12 30.47
C ASP A 296 -35.03 2.39 29.83
N MET A 297 -33.81 2.96 29.91
CA MET A 297 -32.62 2.41 29.26
C MET A 297 -31.98 1.28 30.09
N PRO A 298 -31.82 0.06 29.54
CA PRO A 298 -31.21 -1.05 30.28
C PRO A 298 -29.76 -0.78 30.72
N ARG A 299 -28.99 -0.04 29.91
CA ARG A 299 -27.61 0.37 30.21
C ARG A 299 -27.50 1.76 30.84
N ARG A 300 -28.56 2.21 31.53
CA ARG A 300 -28.65 3.54 32.16
C ARG A 300 -27.38 3.96 32.91
N ALA A 301 -26.81 3.10 33.75
CA ALA A 301 -25.62 3.44 34.55
C ALA A 301 -24.40 3.80 33.67
N VAL A 302 -24.22 3.11 32.54
CA VAL A 302 -23.14 3.39 31.57
C VAL A 302 -23.40 4.72 30.87
N ILE A 303 -24.64 4.93 30.42
CA ILE A 303 -25.07 6.18 29.77
C ILE A 303 -24.88 7.38 30.71
N GLU A 304 -25.30 7.26 31.97
CA GLU A 304 -25.12 8.30 33.00
C GLU A 304 -23.63 8.62 33.21
N ALA A 305 -22.77 7.60 33.33
CA ALA A 305 -21.34 7.79 33.52
C ALA A 305 -20.69 8.50 32.31
N SER A 306 -20.97 8.04 31.09
CA SER A 306 -20.47 8.64 29.85
C SER A 306 -20.88 10.11 29.72
N LEU A 307 -22.18 10.41 29.90
CA LEU A 307 -22.70 11.77 29.71
C LEU A 307 -22.23 12.73 30.82
N ALA A 308 -22.09 12.26 32.05
CA ALA A 308 -21.57 13.06 33.15
C ALA A 308 -20.09 13.42 32.97
N GLN A 309 -19.28 12.46 32.49
CA GLN A 309 -17.84 12.66 32.36
C GLN A 309 -17.48 13.38 31.06
N ARG A 310 -18.18 13.08 29.96
CA ARG A 310 -17.76 13.45 28.60
C ARG A 310 -18.88 14.01 27.73
N GLY A 311 -20.12 14.05 28.20
CA GLY A 311 -21.24 14.65 27.47
C GLY A 311 -21.28 16.18 27.58
N ALA A 312 -21.80 16.83 26.52
CA ALA A 312 -22.07 18.26 26.55
C ALA A 312 -23.22 18.69 25.62
N LEU A 313 -24.00 19.67 26.06
CA LEU A 313 -24.88 20.48 25.22
C LEU A 313 -24.22 21.84 25.03
N VAL A 314 -23.94 22.21 23.79
CA VAL A 314 -23.19 23.42 23.45
C VAL A 314 -24.03 24.35 22.61
N GLN A 315 -24.26 25.55 23.14
CA GLN A 315 -24.87 26.64 22.39
C GLN A 315 -23.83 27.32 21.48
N THR A 316 -24.07 27.29 20.17
CA THR A 316 -23.28 28.05 19.18
C THR A 316 -23.99 29.36 18.82
N ARG A 317 -23.29 30.28 18.15
CA ARG A 317 -23.87 31.51 17.60
C ARG A 317 -24.75 31.22 16.39
N ASP A 318 -24.28 30.33 15.53
CA ASP A 318 -24.96 29.88 14.31
C ASP A 318 -24.46 28.49 13.90
N LEU A 319 -25.00 27.96 12.79
CA LEU A 319 -24.59 26.67 12.22
C LEU A 319 -23.19 26.72 11.60
N ALA A 320 -22.73 27.89 11.13
CA ALA A 320 -21.39 28.01 10.56
C ALA A 320 -20.31 27.82 11.64
N GLU A 321 -20.53 28.37 12.82
CA GLU A 321 -19.69 28.12 13.99
C GLU A 321 -19.77 26.67 14.46
N ALA A 322 -20.94 26.04 14.42
CA ALA A 322 -21.07 24.62 14.72
C ALA A 322 -20.19 23.76 13.79
N CYS A 323 -20.18 24.04 12.47
CA CYS A 323 -19.27 23.37 11.53
C CYS A 323 -17.79 23.63 11.85
N MET A 324 -17.41 24.86 12.22
CA MET A 324 -16.02 25.17 12.63
C MET A 324 -15.61 24.36 13.86
N LEU A 325 -16.49 24.22 14.84
CA LEU A 325 -16.25 23.40 16.02
C LEU A 325 -16.20 21.92 15.68
N ALA A 326 -17.07 21.42 14.81
CA ALA A 326 -17.01 20.04 14.33
C ALA A 326 -15.66 19.73 13.67
N ASN A 327 -15.14 20.62 12.83
CA ASN A 327 -13.79 20.47 12.27
C ASN A 327 -12.68 20.55 13.33
N ARG A 328 -12.89 21.30 14.42
CA ARG A 328 -11.94 21.33 15.55
C ARG A 328 -11.97 20.02 16.35
N ILE A 329 -13.15 19.46 16.55
CA ILE A 329 -13.37 18.20 17.28
C ILE A 329 -12.88 17.01 16.45
N ALA A 330 -13.16 17.01 15.14
CA ALA A 330 -12.88 15.93 14.20
C ALA A 330 -13.45 14.58 14.69
N PRO A 331 -14.79 14.50 14.85
CA PRO A 331 -15.47 13.38 15.51
C PRO A 331 -15.39 12.09 14.68
N GLU A 332 -15.56 10.96 15.38
CA GLU A 332 -15.80 9.65 14.76
C GLU A 332 -17.10 9.67 13.95
N HIS A 333 -18.23 10.00 14.60
CA HIS A 333 -19.54 10.16 13.99
C HIS A 333 -19.99 11.63 14.02
N LEU A 334 -20.43 12.17 12.87
CA LEU A 334 -21.05 13.48 12.75
C LEU A 334 -22.46 13.39 12.18
N GLU A 335 -23.46 13.77 12.97
CA GLU A 335 -24.83 13.91 12.49
C GLU A 335 -25.17 15.36 12.17
N LEU A 336 -25.76 15.58 11.00
CA LEU A 336 -26.33 16.87 10.58
C LEU A 336 -27.86 16.77 10.66
N ALA A 337 -28.39 16.96 11.87
CA ALA A 337 -29.82 16.93 12.17
C ALA A 337 -30.46 18.31 11.94
N VAL A 338 -30.36 18.81 10.71
CA VAL A 338 -30.85 20.12 10.27
C VAL A 338 -31.81 19.99 9.09
N ALA A 339 -32.58 21.04 8.78
CA ALA A 339 -33.54 21.04 7.69
C ALA A 339 -32.88 20.87 6.29
N ASP A 340 -31.72 21.49 6.07
CA ASP A 340 -30.94 21.37 4.82
C ASP A 340 -29.48 20.93 5.12
N PRO A 341 -29.25 19.63 5.38
CA PRO A 341 -27.93 19.14 5.80
C PRO A 341 -26.90 19.20 4.67
N ARG A 342 -27.35 19.19 3.40
CA ARG A 342 -26.43 19.22 2.25
C ARG A 342 -25.75 20.57 2.12
N SER A 343 -26.41 21.66 2.50
CA SER A 343 -25.82 23.01 2.50
C SER A 343 -24.59 23.16 3.41
N LEU A 344 -24.46 22.28 4.41
CA LEU A 344 -23.36 22.31 5.37
C LEU A 344 -22.19 21.40 4.98
N LEU A 345 -22.37 20.48 4.02
CA LEU A 345 -21.41 19.41 3.76
C LEU A 345 -20.02 19.94 3.34
N ASP A 346 -19.97 20.95 2.48
CA ASP A 346 -18.71 21.56 2.03
C ASP A 346 -17.95 22.28 3.16
N ARG A 347 -18.61 22.53 4.30
CA ARG A 347 -17.99 23.12 5.49
C ARG A 347 -17.44 22.08 6.46
N ILE A 348 -17.66 20.79 6.22
CA ILE A 348 -17.14 19.70 7.05
C ILE A 348 -15.90 19.11 6.37
N HIS A 349 -14.76 19.27 7.03
CA HIS A 349 -13.45 18.82 6.57
C HIS A 349 -12.99 17.56 7.30
N HIS A 350 -13.43 17.37 8.56
CA HIS A 350 -12.97 16.29 9.42
C HIS A 350 -14.15 15.63 10.13
N ALA A 351 -14.48 14.42 9.71
CA ALA A 351 -15.39 13.49 10.38
C ALA A 351 -15.11 12.08 9.86
N GLY A 352 -15.22 11.06 10.71
CA GLY A 352 -15.10 9.67 10.27
C GLY A 352 -16.26 9.29 9.35
N ALA A 353 -17.49 9.44 9.85
CA ALA A 353 -18.72 9.28 9.10
C ALA A 353 -19.64 10.50 9.25
N ILE A 354 -20.33 10.87 8.17
CA ILE A 354 -21.27 12.00 8.15
C ILE A 354 -22.67 11.48 7.84
N PHE A 355 -23.60 11.72 8.75
CA PHE A 355 -25.00 11.32 8.65
C PHE A 355 -25.86 12.54 8.32
N LEU A 356 -26.66 12.45 7.26
CA LEU A 356 -27.33 13.60 6.67
C LEU A 356 -28.84 13.57 6.92
N GLY A 357 -29.33 14.50 7.72
CA GLY A 357 -30.75 14.75 7.95
C GLY A 357 -31.39 13.85 9.01
N HIS A 358 -32.63 14.21 9.38
CA HIS A 358 -33.29 13.70 10.59
C HIS A 358 -33.57 12.18 10.64
N TYR A 359 -33.56 11.47 9.51
CA TYR A 359 -33.86 10.04 9.45
C TYR A 359 -32.62 9.14 9.43
N THR A 360 -31.44 9.74 9.55
CA THR A 360 -30.16 9.08 9.33
C THR A 360 -29.40 8.99 10.65
N SER A 361 -29.86 8.14 11.57
CA SER A 361 -29.14 7.96 12.84
C SER A 361 -27.85 7.17 12.67
N GLU A 362 -26.88 7.38 13.56
CA GLU A 362 -25.65 6.62 13.68
C GLU A 362 -25.91 5.10 13.64
N SER A 363 -26.96 4.65 14.33
CA SER A 363 -27.34 3.23 14.39
C SER A 363 -27.53 2.61 13.01
N LEU A 364 -28.05 3.35 12.03
CA LEU A 364 -28.17 2.80 10.67
C LEU A 364 -26.79 2.57 10.05
N GLY A 365 -25.83 3.48 10.28
CA GLY A 365 -24.42 3.35 9.86
C GLY A 365 -23.76 2.12 10.45
N ASP A 366 -23.92 1.95 11.76
CA ASP A 366 -23.30 0.89 12.55
C ASP A 366 -23.70 -0.53 12.14
N TYR A 367 -24.93 -0.68 11.66
CA TYR A 367 -25.49 -2.01 11.39
C TYR A 367 -25.68 -2.33 9.92
N CYS A 368 -26.21 -1.41 9.11
CA CYS A 368 -26.76 -1.82 7.83
C CYS A 368 -26.67 -0.81 6.68
N ALA A 369 -26.23 0.43 6.87
CA ALA A 369 -26.24 1.43 5.81
C ALA A 369 -25.32 1.03 4.63
N GLY A 370 -24.15 0.46 4.93
CA GLY A 370 -23.16 0.01 3.96
C GLY A 370 -21.72 0.50 4.25
N PRO A 371 -21.51 1.80 4.55
CA PRO A 371 -20.23 2.32 5.02
C PRO A 371 -19.73 1.61 6.29
N ASN A 372 -18.43 1.72 6.55
CA ASN A 372 -17.78 1.04 7.67
C ASN A 372 -17.90 1.83 8.98
N HIS A 373 -18.19 1.13 10.08
CA HIS A 373 -18.22 1.73 11.43
C HIS A 373 -16.90 1.63 12.20
N VAL A 374 -15.88 0.97 11.64
CA VAL A 374 -14.53 1.04 12.22
C VAL A 374 -13.92 2.36 11.77
N LEU A 375 -14.07 3.36 12.62
CA LEU A 375 -13.84 4.76 12.29
C LEU A 375 -12.72 5.38 13.13
N PRO A 376 -12.11 6.45 12.63
CA PRO A 376 -11.10 7.19 13.38
C PRO A 376 -11.71 7.95 14.55
N THR A 377 -11.21 7.66 15.76
CA THR A 377 -11.67 8.23 17.05
C THR A 377 -10.70 9.27 17.60
N SER A 378 -11.13 10.04 18.61
CA SER A 378 -10.29 10.96 19.40
C SER A 378 -9.53 11.97 18.53
N GLY A 379 -10.23 12.54 17.55
CA GLY A 379 -9.69 13.55 16.63
C GLY A 379 -8.81 13.00 15.50
N SER A 380 -8.63 11.67 15.38
CA SER A 380 -7.84 11.08 14.30
C SER A 380 -8.49 11.18 12.92
N ALA A 381 -9.78 11.55 12.83
CA ALA A 381 -10.45 11.84 11.55
C ALA A 381 -9.79 12.99 10.75
N ARG A 382 -8.83 13.69 11.36
CA ARG A 382 -7.95 14.67 10.70
C ARG A 382 -6.99 14.07 9.68
N PHE A 383 -6.57 12.82 9.89
CA PHE A 383 -5.51 12.18 9.12
C PHE A 383 -5.75 10.68 8.84
N SER A 384 -6.78 10.10 9.46
CA SER A 384 -7.20 8.72 9.27
C SER A 384 -8.56 8.66 8.58
N SER A 385 -8.86 7.52 7.97
CA SER A 385 -10.11 7.26 7.26
C SER A 385 -10.85 6.09 7.89
N PRO A 386 -12.15 5.93 7.60
CA PRO A 386 -12.87 4.69 7.88
C PRO A 386 -12.13 3.48 7.32
N LEU A 387 -12.24 2.33 7.96
CA LEU A 387 -11.73 1.08 7.40
C LEU A 387 -12.39 0.81 6.04
N GLY A 388 -11.59 0.56 5.00
CA GLY A 388 -12.11 0.35 3.64
C GLY A 388 -11.34 -0.70 2.86
N VAL A 389 -11.72 -0.94 1.60
CA VAL A 389 -11.02 -1.92 0.73
C VAL A 389 -9.54 -1.57 0.56
N TYR A 390 -9.21 -0.28 0.52
CA TYR A 390 -7.83 0.22 0.40
C TYR A 390 -6.94 -0.17 1.58
N ASP A 391 -7.49 -0.44 2.77
CA ASP A 391 -6.72 -0.88 3.93
C ASP A 391 -6.16 -2.29 3.77
N PHE A 392 -6.75 -3.07 2.86
CA PHE A 392 -6.40 -4.45 2.58
C PHE A 392 -5.67 -4.60 1.24
N GLN A 393 -5.24 -3.47 0.65
CA GLN A 393 -4.48 -3.42 -0.60
C GLN A 393 -3.14 -2.72 -0.38
N LYS A 394 -2.12 -3.18 -1.10
CA LYS A 394 -0.81 -2.51 -1.24
C LYS A 394 -0.60 -2.04 -2.66
N ARG A 395 0.25 -1.01 -2.81
CA ARG A 395 0.60 -0.38 -4.08
C ARG A 395 2.11 -0.50 -4.31
N SER A 396 2.50 -0.99 -5.48
CA SER A 396 3.89 -1.02 -5.95
C SER A 396 4.02 -0.10 -7.16
N SER A 397 5.02 0.78 -7.17
CA SER A 397 5.37 1.54 -8.37
C SER A 397 5.95 0.61 -9.43
N LEU A 398 5.50 0.77 -10.67
CA LEU A 398 6.06 0.13 -11.85
C LEU A 398 6.89 1.17 -12.58
N ILE A 399 8.14 0.82 -12.88
CA ILE A 399 9.11 1.72 -13.52
C ILE A 399 9.89 0.90 -14.52
N GLU A 400 9.70 1.19 -15.80
CA GLU A 400 10.34 0.51 -16.91
C GLU A 400 10.90 1.53 -17.90
N PHE A 401 12.13 1.31 -18.34
CA PHE A 401 12.85 2.19 -19.25
C PHE A 401 13.33 1.41 -20.47
N SER A 402 13.04 1.93 -21.66
CA SER A 402 13.79 1.59 -22.86
C SER A 402 15.23 2.10 -22.79
N ALA A 403 16.12 1.60 -23.65
CA ALA A 403 17.47 2.12 -23.78
C ALA A 403 17.48 3.63 -24.09
N LYS A 404 16.54 4.09 -24.92
CA LYS A 404 16.39 5.51 -25.26
C LYS A 404 16.02 6.36 -24.03
N GLY A 405 15.02 5.91 -23.26
CA GLY A 405 14.59 6.59 -22.04
C GLY A 405 15.71 6.65 -21.00
N ALA A 406 16.45 5.54 -20.83
CA ALA A 406 17.59 5.45 -19.91
C ALA A 406 18.74 6.40 -20.28
N ARG A 407 19.03 6.60 -21.57
CA ARG A 407 20.03 7.60 -22.00
C ARG A 407 19.64 9.02 -21.63
N VAL A 408 18.38 9.39 -21.88
CA VAL A 408 17.89 10.76 -21.64
C VAL A 408 17.81 11.05 -20.14
N LEU A 409 17.13 10.20 -19.38
CA LEU A 409 16.89 10.43 -17.95
C LEU A 409 18.06 9.98 -17.07
N GLY A 410 18.95 9.12 -17.59
CA GLY A 410 20.17 8.73 -16.91
C GLY A 410 21.08 9.92 -16.59
N GLN A 411 21.19 10.90 -17.50
CA GLN A 411 21.98 12.12 -17.26
C GLN A 411 21.43 12.91 -16.07
N VAL A 412 20.11 13.01 -15.94
CA VAL A 412 19.46 13.69 -14.82
C VAL A 412 19.79 12.96 -13.52
N ALA A 413 19.58 11.64 -13.48
CA ALA A 413 19.88 10.82 -12.31
C ALA A 413 21.37 10.91 -11.91
N ALA A 414 22.29 10.85 -12.87
CA ALA A 414 23.72 10.94 -12.62
C ALA A 414 24.14 12.30 -12.05
N THR A 415 23.60 13.39 -12.62
CA THR A 415 23.90 14.76 -12.18
C THR A 415 23.48 14.97 -10.72
N LEU A 416 22.25 14.57 -10.37
CA LEU A 416 21.74 14.68 -9.00
C LEU A 416 22.54 13.79 -8.05
N ALA A 417 22.79 12.54 -8.43
CA ALA A 417 23.54 11.60 -7.60
C ALA A 417 24.98 12.05 -7.33
N HIS A 418 25.67 12.66 -8.30
CA HIS A 418 26.99 13.27 -8.05
C HIS A 418 26.89 14.48 -7.12
N GLY A 419 25.88 15.34 -7.28
CA GLY A 419 25.62 16.48 -6.39
C GLY A 419 25.36 16.07 -4.94
N GLU A 420 24.77 14.88 -4.73
CA GLU A 420 24.54 14.28 -3.41
C GLU A 420 25.73 13.46 -2.89
N GLY A 421 26.80 13.30 -3.66
CA GLY A 421 27.96 12.48 -3.29
C GLY A 421 27.75 10.97 -3.40
N LEU A 422 26.71 10.53 -4.12
CA LEU A 422 26.32 9.13 -4.32
C LEU A 422 26.91 8.55 -5.61
N THR A 423 28.23 8.47 -5.70
CA THR A 423 28.96 8.07 -6.93
C THR A 423 28.49 6.75 -7.55
N ALA A 424 28.15 5.74 -6.72
CA ALA A 424 27.67 4.46 -7.23
C ALA A 424 26.31 4.56 -7.94
N HIS A 425 25.41 5.42 -7.44
CA HIS A 425 24.12 5.68 -8.11
C HIS A 425 24.33 6.39 -9.44
N ALA A 426 25.23 7.39 -9.47
CA ALA A 426 25.52 8.11 -10.70
C ALA A 426 26.12 7.19 -11.77
N ARG A 427 27.12 6.38 -11.40
CA ARG A 427 27.76 5.41 -12.31
C ARG A 427 26.78 4.37 -12.83
N ALA A 428 25.83 3.92 -12.01
CA ALA A 428 24.79 2.98 -12.44
C ALA A 428 23.89 3.56 -13.56
N ALA A 429 23.59 4.87 -13.52
CA ALA A 429 22.88 5.56 -14.58
C ALA A 429 23.77 5.79 -15.82
N GLU A 430 25.00 6.26 -15.62
CA GLU A 430 25.98 6.54 -16.69
C GLU A 430 26.29 5.31 -17.55
N LEU A 431 26.44 4.13 -16.94
CA LEU A 431 26.68 2.88 -17.68
C LEU A 431 25.52 2.52 -18.63
N ARG A 432 24.30 3.01 -18.35
CA ARG A 432 23.12 2.82 -19.21
C ARG A 432 22.91 3.99 -20.17
N MET A 433 23.73 5.03 -20.08
CA MET A 433 23.74 6.15 -21.01
C MET A 433 24.65 5.91 -22.22
N GLN A 434 25.58 4.96 -22.13
CA GLN A 434 26.56 4.72 -23.19
C GLN A 434 25.87 4.28 -24.48
N ASP A 435 26.13 5.03 -25.55
CA ASP A 435 25.78 4.67 -26.92
C ASP A 435 26.95 3.86 -27.49
N THR A 436 26.73 2.62 -27.92
CA THR A 436 27.78 1.75 -28.48
C THR A 436 28.10 2.07 -29.95
N ARG A 437 27.44 3.08 -30.53
CA ARG A 437 27.69 3.52 -31.91
C ARG A 437 29.07 4.15 -32.05
N VAL A 438 29.73 3.78 -33.13
CA VAL A 438 31.04 4.29 -33.54
C VAL A 438 30.83 5.47 -34.49
N VAL A 439 31.30 6.67 -34.15
CA VAL A 439 31.23 7.83 -35.06
C VAL A 439 32.58 8.02 -35.74
N TRP A 440 32.61 8.17 -37.08
CA TRP A 440 33.84 8.50 -37.81
C TRP A 440 34.42 9.83 -37.31
N ASP A 441 35.70 9.81 -36.96
CA ASP A 441 36.52 10.98 -36.68
C ASP A 441 37.61 11.08 -37.74
N GLU A 442 37.89 12.28 -38.26
CA GLU A 442 38.89 12.45 -39.32
C GLU A 442 40.31 12.04 -38.88
N SER A 443 40.59 11.95 -37.57
CA SER A 443 41.86 11.44 -37.05
C SER A 443 42.08 9.94 -37.30
N TYR A 444 41.03 9.20 -37.64
CA TYR A 444 41.06 7.79 -38.03
C TYR A 444 41.53 7.56 -39.47
N GLY A 445 41.55 8.61 -40.30
CA GLY A 445 42.06 8.49 -41.66
C GLY A 445 43.55 8.14 -41.70
N VAL A 446 43.91 7.18 -42.54
CA VAL A 446 45.30 6.77 -42.84
C VAL A 446 45.92 7.59 -43.96
N GLY A 447 45.15 8.48 -44.60
CA GLY A 447 45.64 9.38 -45.64
C GLY A 447 45.70 8.75 -47.04
N VAL A 448 45.11 7.56 -47.20
CA VAL A 448 44.87 6.92 -48.49
C VAL A 448 43.36 7.00 -48.74
N ALA A 449 42.95 7.88 -49.65
CA ALA A 449 41.54 8.25 -49.82
C ALA A 449 40.59 7.04 -50.00
N ASN A 450 41.03 6.00 -50.72
CA ASN A 450 40.24 4.78 -50.90
C ASN A 450 40.08 3.97 -49.60
N LEU A 451 41.16 3.85 -48.80
CA LEU A 451 41.10 3.15 -47.51
C LEU A 451 40.26 3.92 -46.49
N ASP A 452 40.34 5.26 -46.48
CA ASP A 452 39.53 6.09 -45.59
C ASP A 452 38.02 5.96 -45.89
N ILE A 453 37.63 5.83 -47.16
CA ILE A 453 36.24 5.54 -47.55
C ILE A 453 35.83 4.14 -47.08
N GLN A 454 36.73 3.15 -47.17
CA GLN A 454 36.45 1.79 -46.71
C GLN A 454 36.30 1.70 -45.20
N HIS A 455 37.12 2.43 -44.44
CA HIS A 455 37.00 2.53 -42.99
C HIS A 455 35.66 3.14 -42.56
N ARG A 456 35.22 4.23 -43.22
CA ARG A 456 33.89 4.82 -42.97
C ARG A 456 32.77 3.79 -43.22
N THR A 457 32.89 3.06 -44.32
CA THR A 457 31.91 2.02 -44.69
C THR A 457 31.87 0.88 -43.67
N LEU A 458 33.02 0.43 -43.16
CA LEU A 458 33.10 -0.57 -42.08
C LEU A 458 32.43 -0.08 -40.79
N ILE A 459 32.68 1.17 -40.40
CA ILE A 459 32.02 1.79 -39.24
C ILE A 459 30.50 1.85 -39.43
N ASP A 460 30.03 2.26 -40.61
CA ASP A 460 28.60 2.31 -40.93
C ASP A 460 27.96 0.92 -40.87
N MET A 461 28.63 -0.12 -41.36
CA MET A 461 28.13 -1.51 -41.28
C MET A 461 28.03 -2.03 -39.84
N VAL A 462 29.01 -1.71 -38.98
CA VAL A 462 28.99 -2.07 -37.55
C VAL A 462 27.88 -1.32 -36.80
N ASN A 463 27.65 -0.05 -37.13
CA ASN A 463 26.54 0.74 -36.58
C ASN A 463 25.19 0.21 -37.06
N TYR A 464 25.08 -0.16 -38.33
CA TYR A 464 23.87 -0.75 -38.89
C TYR A 464 23.52 -2.07 -38.21
N LEU A 465 24.51 -2.94 -37.97
CA LEU A 465 24.35 -4.15 -37.16
C LEU A 465 23.88 -3.80 -35.74
N SER A 466 24.45 -2.77 -35.13
CA SER A 466 24.04 -2.30 -33.79
C SER A 466 22.60 -1.80 -33.74
N ASP A 467 22.15 -1.09 -34.78
CA ASP A 467 20.78 -0.60 -34.90
C ASP A 467 19.77 -1.73 -35.13
N PHE A 468 20.13 -2.71 -35.97
CA PHE A 468 19.34 -3.92 -36.17
C PHE A 468 19.13 -4.67 -34.84
N LEU A 469 20.20 -4.84 -34.06
CA LEU A 469 20.17 -5.52 -32.76
C LEU A 469 19.42 -4.75 -31.66
N ALA A 470 19.29 -3.42 -31.80
CA ALA A 470 18.53 -2.57 -30.89
C ALA A 470 17.04 -2.47 -31.26
N SER A 471 16.62 -3.05 -32.40
CA SER A 471 15.23 -3.03 -32.87
C SER A 471 14.43 -4.22 -32.33
N ASP A 472 13.11 -4.07 -32.23
CA ASP A 472 12.20 -5.13 -31.79
C ASP A 472 12.26 -6.39 -32.68
N ALA A 473 12.71 -6.25 -33.94
CA ALA A 473 12.90 -7.36 -34.87
C ALA A 473 13.98 -8.35 -34.41
N ALA A 474 14.94 -7.93 -33.59
CA ALA A 474 15.98 -8.81 -33.03
C ALA A 474 15.46 -9.68 -31.86
N LEU A 475 14.29 -9.37 -31.29
CA LEU A 475 13.73 -10.06 -30.13
C LEU A 475 12.92 -11.32 -30.50
N ASP A 476 12.39 -11.40 -31.73
CA ASP A 476 11.62 -12.56 -32.22
C ASP A 476 12.49 -13.71 -32.74
N GLY A 477 13.78 -13.46 -32.96
CA GLY A 477 14.75 -14.45 -33.42
C GLY A 477 15.81 -13.82 -34.30
N VAL A 478 16.99 -14.42 -34.31
CA VAL A 478 18.07 -14.09 -35.25
C VAL A 478 17.71 -14.72 -36.60
N ASP A 479 16.92 -14.03 -37.41
CA ASP A 479 16.40 -14.53 -38.69
C ASP A 479 17.43 -14.45 -39.83
N ALA A 480 17.03 -14.88 -41.04
CA ALA A 480 17.83 -14.81 -42.27
C ALA A 480 18.46 -13.42 -42.54
N THR A 481 17.80 -12.35 -42.08
CA THR A 481 18.29 -10.97 -42.15
C THR A 481 19.62 -10.77 -41.40
N PHE A 482 19.82 -11.43 -40.25
CA PHE A 482 21.08 -11.32 -39.52
C PHE A 482 22.23 -12.06 -40.23
N ASP A 483 21.97 -13.25 -40.78
CA ASP A 483 22.99 -13.97 -41.58
C ASP A 483 23.35 -13.19 -42.85
N GLU A 484 22.38 -12.50 -43.46
CA GLU A 484 22.62 -11.60 -44.58
C GLU A 484 23.52 -10.41 -44.18
N ILE A 485 23.22 -9.73 -43.07
CA ILE A 485 24.04 -8.61 -42.55
C ILE A 485 25.46 -9.09 -42.23
N MET A 486 25.60 -10.23 -41.55
CA MET A 486 26.90 -10.81 -41.21
C MET A 486 27.68 -11.29 -42.44
N THR A 487 26.98 -11.74 -43.48
CA THR A 487 27.59 -12.09 -44.76
C THR A 487 28.15 -10.86 -45.46
N ILE A 488 27.36 -9.79 -45.55
CA ILE A 488 27.80 -8.52 -46.14
C ILE A 488 29.01 -7.96 -45.38
N LEU A 489 28.94 -7.92 -44.04
CA LEU A 489 30.04 -7.44 -43.20
C LEU A 489 31.32 -8.27 -43.40
N SER A 490 31.20 -9.59 -43.40
CA SER A 490 32.34 -10.49 -43.59
C SER A 490 32.99 -10.34 -44.95
N ASP A 491 32.21 -10.27 -46.02
CA ASP A 491 32.73 -10.19 -47.39
C ASP A 491 33.42 -8.84 -47.62
N TYR A 492 32.81 -7.76 -47.14
CA TYR A 492 33.39 -6.42 -47.20
C TYR A 492 34.70 -6.32 -46.41
N THR A 493 34.74 -6.87 -45.20
CA THR A 493 35.95 -6.88 -44.35
C THR A 493 37.11 -7.59 -45.06
N ARG A 494 36.87 -8.75 -45.69
CA ARG A 494 37.92 -9.48 -46.42
C ARG A 494 38.46 -8.70 -47.61
N GLN A 495 37.56 -8.04 -48.35
CA GLN A 495 37.98 -7.20 -49.47
C GLN A 495 38.84 -6.04 -48.97
N HIS A 496 38.37 -5.34 -47.94
CA HIS A 496 39.09 -4.22 -47.34
C HIS A 496 40.50 -4.62 -46.90
N PHE A 497 40.65 -5.71 -46.13
CA PHE A 497 41.96 -6.21 -45.69
C PHE A 497 42.89 -6.57 -46.85
N THR A 498 42.34 -7.20 -47.89
CA THR A 498 43.13 -7.56 -49.08
C THR A 498 43.70 -6.31 -49.76
N GLU A 499 42.88 -5.26 -49.88
CA GLU A 499 43.29 -3.99 -50.48
C GLU A 499 44.29 -3.25 -49.59
N GLU A 500 44.03 -3.16 -48.29
CA GLU A 500 44.94 -2.52 -47.33
C GLU A 500 46.32 -3.20 -47.32
N GLU A 501 46.36 -4.53 -47.24
CA GLU A 501 47.61 -5.28 -47.31
C GLU A 501 48.34 -5.09 -48.64
N ALA A 502 47.63 -4.92 -49.75
CA ALA A 502 48.22 -4.62 -51.04
C ALA A 502 48.90 -3.24 -51.03
N TYR A 503 48.28 -2.23 -50.42
CA TYR A 503 48.91 -0.92 -50.21
C TYR A 503 50.15 -1.03 -49.33
N MET A 504 50.08 -1.77 -48.21
CA MET A 504 51.23 -2.01 -47.33
C MET A 504 52.39 -2.70 -48.05
N ARG A 505 52.12 -3.74 -48.85
CA ARG A 505 53.12 -4.42 -49.69
C ARG A 505 53.77 -3.47 -50.70
N ALA A 506 52.96 -2.67 -51.39
CA ALA A 506 53.43 -1.73 -52.42
C ALA A 506 54.34 -0.64 -51.83
N THR A 507 54.08 -0.22 -50.59
CA THR A 507 54.86 0.80 -49.88
C THR A 507 56.02 0.25 -49.05
N GLY A 508 56.20 -1.07 -48.99
CA GLY A 508 57.26 -1.70 -48.19
C GLY A 508 57.10 -1.48 -46.68
N TYR A 509 55.87 -1.53 -46.15
CA TYR A 509 55.62 -1.32 -44.72
C TYR A 509 56.17 -2.47 -43.86
N ASP A 510 57.11 -2.16 -42.97
CA ASP A 510 57.79 -3.13 -42.10
C ASP A 510 56.84 -3.86 -41.13
N GLY A 511 55.68 -3.26 -40.82
CA GLY A 511 54.67 -3.84 -39.92
C GLY A 511 53.72 -4.86 -40.55
N LEU A 512 53.82 -5.11 -41.86
CA LEU A 512 52.86 -5.94 -42.61
C LEU A 512 52.63 -7.34 -42.02
N ALA A 513 53.69 -8.00 -41.53
CA ALA A 513 53.57 -9.35 -40.99
C ALA A 513 52.69 -9.42 -39.73
N ALA A 514 52.73 -8.39 -38.88
CA ALA A 514 51.87 -8.30 -37.71
C ALA A 514 50.42 -7.97 -38.12
N HIS A 515 50.24 -7.10 -39.10
CA HIS A 515 48.94 -6.70 -39.63
C HIS A 515 48.17 -7.88 -40.23
N LEU A 516 48.86 -8.73 -41.00
CA LEU A 516 48.31 -9.99 -41.55
C LEU A 516 47.77 -10.93 -40.47
N LEU A 517 48.44 -11.00 -39.31
CA LEU A 517 48.01 -11.85 -38.19
C LEU A 517 46.75 -11.27 -37.51
N GLU A 518 46.68 -9.94 -37.35
CA GLU A 518 45.50 -9.27 -36.81
C GLU A 518 44.27 -9.49 -37.70
N HIS A 519 44.43 -9.34 -39.02
CA HIS A 519 43.38 -9.59 -40.02
C HIS A 519 42.88 -11.04 -39.99
N ALA A 520 43.81 -11.99 -40.02
CA ALA A 520 43.46 -13.42 -40.01
C ALA A 520 42.71 -13.80 -38.74
N ALA A 521 43.09 -13.25 -37.58
CA ALA A 521 42.41 -13.48 -36.31
C ALA A 521 40.98 -12.92 -36.30
N PHE A 522 40.77 -11.71 -36.82
CA PHE A 522 39.45 -11.08 -36.89
C PHE A 522 38.49 -11.84 -37.80
N ILE A 523 38.97 -12.19 -39.00
CA ILE A 523 38.21 -12.99 -39.96
C ILE A 523 37.84 -14.35 -39.39
N GLY A 524 38.80 -15.04 -38.76
CA GLY A 524 38.55 -16.33 -38.12
C GLY A 524 37.43 -16.24 -37.08
N ARG A 525 37.39 -15.16 -36.31
CA ARG A 525 36.36 -14.96 -35.29
C ARG A 525 34.97 -14.70 -35.88
N ILE A 526 34.88 -13.96 -36.98
CA ILE A 526 33.61 -13.74 -37.71
C ILE A 526 33.11 -15.06 -38.31
N ASP A 527 34.00 -15.85 -38.89
CA ASP A 527 33.66 -17.14 -39.50
C ASP A 527 33.17 -18.15 -38.46
N GLU A 528 33.84 -18.25 -37.30
CA GLU A 528 33.39 -19.08 -36.18
C GLU A 528 31.94 -18.77 -35.80
N PHE A 529 31.61 -17.49 -35.68
CA PHE A 529 30.27 -17.05 -35.29
C PHE A 529 29.22 -17.34 -36.38
N ARG A 530 29.57 -17.11 -37.65
CA ARG A 530 28.69 -17.42 -38.79
C ARG A 530 28.47 -18.92 -38.94
N GLN A 531 29.48 -19.73 -38.70
CA GLN A 531 29.38 -21.19 -38.75
C GLN A 531 28.41 -21.71 -37.69
N SER A 532 28.49 -21.22 -36.45
CA SER A 532 27.54 -21.57 -35.39
C SER A 532 26.09 -21.27 -35.79
N VAL A 533 25.82 -20.11 -36.41
CA VAL A 533 24.48 -19.75 -36.91
C VAL A 533 24.01 -20.68 -38.03
N ARG A 534 24.88 -20.98 -39.00
CA ARG A 534 24.56 -21.85 -40.16
C ARG A 534 24.32 -23.30 -39.78
N GLU A 535 24.92 -23.76 -38.70
CA GLU A 535 24.70 -25.11 -38.13
C GLU A 535 23.38 -25.22 -37.34
N GLY A 536 22.55 -24.17 -37.35
CA GLY A 536 21.22 -24.15 -36.74
C GLY A 536 21.22 -23.82 -35.25
N GLN A 537 22.35 -23.35 -34.71
CA GLN A 537 22.43 -22.91 -33.32
C GLN A 537 21.69 -21.56 -33.17
N ARG A 538 20.64 -21.55 -32.35
CA ARG A 538 19.92 -20.32 -32.01
C ARG A 538 20.78 -19.52 -31.03
N LEU A 539 21.29 -18.39 -31.47
CA LEU A 539 22.08 -17.50 -30.61
C LEU A 539 21.20 -16.83 -29.55
N THR A 540 21.75 -16.69 -28.35
CA THR A 540 21.17 -15.88 -27.29
C THR A 540 21.48 -14.39 -27.49
N LEU A 541 20.63 -13.50 -26.96
CA LEU A 541 20.90 -12.06 -26.96
C LEU A 541 22.26 -11.70 -26.33
N THR A 542 22.73 -12.48 -25.37
CA THR A 542 24.04 -12.30 -24.74
C THR A 542 25.19 -12.58 -25.71
N GLU A 543 25.12 -13.66 -26.48
CA GLU A 543 26.14 -14.01 -27.47
C GLU A 543 26.18 -13.00 -28.63
N VAL A 544 25.01 -12.53 -29.04
CA VAL A 544 24.88 -11.51 -30.10
C VAL A 544 25.44 -10.15 -29.63
N ARG A 545 25.18 -9.75 -28.38
CA ARG A 545 25.79 -8.52 -27.80
C ARG A 545 27.30 -8.65 -27.63
N ALA A 546 27.80 -9.81 -27.21
CA ALA A 546 29.23 -10.05 -27.10
C ALA A 546 29.94 -9.93 -28.47
N LEU A 547 29.29 -10.42 -29.55
CA LEU A 547 29.78 -10.20 -30.90
C LEU A 547 29.76 -8.72 -31.29
N GLN A 548 28.67 -8.01 -31.03
CA GLN A 548 28.55 -6.57 -31.34
C GLN A 548 29.65 -5.75 -30.64
N GLU A 549 29.87 -5.98 -29.35
CA GLU A 549 30.93 -5.32 -28.58
C GLU A 549 32.31 -5.68 -29.13
N TYR A 550 32.54 -6.93 -29.51
CA TYR A 550 33.81 -7.36 -30.12
C TYR A 550 34.05 -6.67 -31.47
N LEU A 551 33.06 -6.66 -32.37
CA LEU A 551 33.17 -6.04 -33.69
C LEU A 551 33.42 -4.54 -33.59
N GLY A 552 32.62 -3.85 -32.76
CA GLY A 552 32.77 -2.42 -32.51
C GLY A 552 34.14 -2.07 -31.92
N HIS A 553 34.56 -2.78 -30.88
CA HIS A 553 35.87 -2.54 -30.27
C HIS A 553 37.05 -2.91 -31.18
N TRP A 554 36.96 -3.98 -31.95
CA TRP A 554 38.05 -4.40 -32.83
C TRP A 554 38.24 -3.40 -33.96
N VAL A 555 37.16 -3.06 -34.69
CA VAL A 555 37.21 -2.12 -35.83
C VAL A 555 37.74 -0.76 -35.37
N LEU A 556 37.25 -0.25 -34.22
CA LEU A 556 37.78 0.98 -33.65
C LEU A 556 39.25 0.90 -33.27
N ASN A 557 39.67 -0.14 -32.55
CA ASN A 557 41.06 -0.24 -32.09
C ASN A 557 42.02 -0.48 -33.26
N HIS A 558 41.61 -1.23 -34.28
CA HIS A 558 42.42 -1.49 -35.46
C HIS A 558 42.65 -0.19 -36.25
N ILE A 559 41.57 0.49 -36.65
CA ILE A 559 41.65 1.75 -37.39
C ILE A 559 42.35 2.84 -36.58
N ALA A 560 42.06 2.96 -35.28
CA ALA A 560 42.62 4.02 -34.44
C ALA A 560 44.03 3.74 -33.90
N LYS A 561 44.57 2.52 -34.05
CA LYS A 561 45.91 2.18 -33.51
C LYS A 561 46.79 1.42 -34.51
N SER A 562 46.32 0.31 -35.04
CA SER A 562 47.11 -0.52 -35.96
C SER A 562 47.35 0.22 -37.27
N ASP A 563 46.28 0.73 -37.90
CA ASP A 563 46.36 1.38 -39.21
C ASP A 563 47.01 2.76 -39.10
N GLN A 564 46.96 3.38 -37.92
CA GLN A 564 47.67 4.64 -37.67
C GLN A 564 49.20 4.50 -37.74
N ARG A 565 49.74 3.32 -37.43
CA ARG A 565 51.18 3.05 -37.65
C ARG A 565 51.50 2.99 -39.14
N TYR A 566 50.56 2.47 -39.94
CA TYR A 566 50.68 2.52 -41.39
C TYR A 566 50.56 3.96 -41.92
N ARG A 567 49.68 4.80 -41.37
CA ARG A 567 49.61 6.23 -41.70
C ARG A 567 50.95 6.94 -41.53
N ASP A 568 51.66 6.68 -40.44
CA ASP A 568 52.96 7.30 -40.18
C ASP A 568 53.99 6.89 -41.25
N HIS A 569 53.96 5.63 -41.69
CA HIS A 569 54.76 5.11 -42.81
C HIS A 569 54.39 5.77 -44.15
N VAL A 570 53.11 5.93 -44.45
CA VAL A 570 52.61 6.59 -45.67
C VAL A 570 53.05 8.06 -45.69
N ARG A 571 52.97 8.78 -44.57
CA ARG A 571 53.43 10.17 -44.45
C ARG A 571 54.93 10.32 -44.64
N GLN A 572 55.73 9.40 -44.09
CA GLN A 572 57.18 9.40 -44.26
C GLN A 572 57.60 9.07 -45.71
N SER A 573 56.90 8.12 -46.33
CA SER A 573 57.12 7.73 -47.73
C SER A 573 56.73 8.85 -48.71
N ALA A 574 55.70 9.63 -48.40
CA ALA A 574 55.28 10.78 -49.20
C ALA A 574 56.16 12.04 -49.00
N ALA A 575 56.88 12.15 -47.87
CA ALA A 575 57.80 13.26 -47.58
C ALA A 575 59.24 13.02 -48.10
N GLY A 576 59.57 11.79 -48.48
CA GLY A 576 60.86 11.38 -49.05
C GLY A 576 60.88 11.24 -50.58
N ALA A 577 59.74 11.47 -51.25
CA ALA A 577 59.57 11.56 -52.70
C ALA A 577 59.40 13.03 -53.11
#